data_AF-A0A7X7TA44-F1
#
_entry.id   AF-A0A7X7TA44-F1
#
_cell.length_a   1.000
_cell.length_b   1.000
_cell.length_c   1.000
_cell.angle_alpha   90.00
_cell.angle_beta   90.00
_cell.angle_gamma   90.00
#
_symmetry.space_group_name_H-M   'P 1'
#
loop_
_entity.id
_entity.type
_entity.pdbx_description
1 polymer ?
#
loop_
_entity_poly.entity_id
_entity_poly.type
_entity_poly.pdbx_seq_one_letter_code
_entity_poly.pdbx_strand_id
1 'polypeptide(L)'
;ETQYVPGVLWTDEKGQAYARVAPTSFPRSPEGNSVVVHRVTSYSKKALWDAVKVWFEGGFPAGGGIDSSGAYIHKFPGKGGATWQIYTPQTPNKQKVPIAWKSFANPVALDPSTFGYKWDQQLVSRYDSKEGPLVALPEFYRQVTPNNNKAEWAVIRPADVPAESGLSEYRFHRPKKDRPEPYVTPDDPKSCWKKPGPVAGPFQAYPGDGSVVTYYWYRFADQPALLNADLTDREREDLQAKVEKIHRTWAKDRDYLAPPTLGKLAEIDPALIVTPPAGLEAGYVPIVTRQAAKE
;
A
#
# COMPACT_ATOMS: atom_id res chain seq x y z
N GLU A 1 4.32 7.58 2.44
CA GLU A 1 4.14 6.25 3.07
C GLU A 1 5.01 6.21 4.32
N THR A 2 4.42 6.35 5.50
CA THR A 2 5.14 6.38 6.78
C THR A 2 4.94 5.03 7.47
N GLN A 3 5.78 4.06 7.11
CA GLN A 3 5.84 2.79 7.81
C GLN A 3 6.65 3.01 9.10
N TYR A 4 5.98 2.93 10.25
CA TYR A 4 6.62 2.94 11.57
C TYR A 4 6.69 1.52 12.09
N VAL A 5 7.89 1.09 12.49
CA VAL A 5 8.08 -0.17 13.21
C VAL A 5 8.28 0.17 14.69
N PRO A 6 7.58 -0.51 15.62
CA PRO A 6 7.81 -0.32 17.05
C PRO A 6 9.27 -0.57 17.41
N GLY A 7 9.82 0.26 18.30
CA GLY A 7 11.16 0.10 18.82
C GLY A 7 11.27 0.63 20.25
N VAL A 8 12.26 0.13 20.98
CA VAL A 8 12.58 0.53 22.35
C VAL A 8 14.03 1.01 22.37
N LEU A 9 14.25 2.15 23.03
CA LEU A 9 15.57 2.73 23.20
C LEU A 9 15.96 2.66 24.67
N TRP A 10 17.25 2.45 24.91
CA TRP A 10 17.85 2.51 26.23
C TRP A 10 19.21 3.20 26.11
N THR A 11 19.56 4.01 27.11
CA THR A 11 20.85 4.71 27.17
C THR A 11 21.51 4.36 28.48
N ASP A 12 22.78 3.96 28.43
CA ASP A 12 23.54 3.64 29.63
C ASP A 12 23.97 4.89 30.41
N GLU A 13 24.58 4.69 31.59
CA GLU A 13 25.09 5.77 32.44
C GLU A 13 26.20 6.61 31.78
N LYS A 14 26.85 6.09 30.73
CA LYS A 14 27.91 6.76 29.96
C LYS A 14 27.35 7.51 28.75
N GLY A 15 26.04 7.49 28.53
CA GLY A 15 25.38 8.12 27.40
C GLY A 15 25.39 7.30 26.11
N GLN A 16 25.81 6.04 26.15
CA GLN A 16 25.78 5.14 25.00
C GLN A 16 24.35 4.62 24.78
N ALA A 17 23.80 4.92 23.61
CA ALA A 17 22.45 4.51 23.24
C ALA A 17 22.42 3.16 22.53
N TYR A 18 21.42 2.36 22.88
CA TYR A 18 21.07 1.06 22.33
C TYR A 18 19.59 1.06 21.93
N ALA A 19 19.23 0.25 20.95
CA ALA A 19 17.86 0.10 20.51
C ALA A 19 17.54 -1.34 20.14
N ARG A 20 16.28 -1.73 20.38
CA ARG A 20 15.68 -2.91 19.78
C ARG A 20 14.47 -2.51 18.94
N VAL A 21 14.38 -3.03 17.72
CA VAL A 21 13.26 -2.84 16.81
C VAL A 21 12.46 -4.14 16.71
N ALA A 22 11.14 -4.04 16.55
CA ALA A 22 10.29 -5.20 16.37
C ALA A 22 10.71 -6.03 15.13
N PRO A 23 10.58 -7.37 15.19
CA PRO A 23 10.92 -8.23 14.08
C PRO A 23 10.31 -7.75 12.77
N THR A 24 11.17 -7.49 11.79
CA THR A 24 10.80 -7.00 10.46
C THR A 24 11.35 -7.98 9.44
N SER A 25 10.52 -8.42 8.50
CA SER A 25 10.93 -9.40 7.50
C SER A 25 10.56 -8.99 6.08
N PHE A 26 11.35 -9.43 5.12
CA PHE A 26 11.10 -9.28 3.69
C PHE A 26 10.97 -10.68 3.04
N PRO A 27 10.11 -10.85 2.02
CA PRO A 27 10.14 -12.05 1.19
C PRO A 27 11.51 -12.23 0.55
N ARG A 28 12.00 -13.48 0.48
CA ARG A 28 13.26 -13.81 -0.20
C ARG A 28 13.03 -14.78 -1.36
N SER A 29 13.78 -14.61 -2.44
CA SER A 29 13.88 -15.58 -3.53
C SER A 29 14.68 -16.80 -3.08
N PRO A 30 14.70 -17.89 -3.87
CA PRO A 30 15.57 -19.05 -3.62
C PRO A 30 17.05 -18.67 -3.47
N GLU A 31 17.51 -17.67 -4.21
CA GLU A 31 18.88 -17.12 -4.14
C GLU A 31 19.12 -16.28 -2.88
N GLY A 32 18.09 -16.04 -2.09
CA GLY A 32 18.13 -15.28 -0.83
C GLY A 32 18.03 -13.76 -1.01
N ASN A 33 17.60 -13.27 -2.17
CA ASN A 33 17.43 -11.84 -2.47
C ASN A 33 15.98 -11.41 -2.22
N SER A 34 15.74 -10.14 -1.89
CA SER A 34 14.38 -9.61 -1.82
C SER A 34 14.08 -8.74 -3.04
N VAL A 35 13.02 -9.08 -3.78
CA VAL A 35 12.43 -8.21 -4.80
C VAL A 35 11.62 -7.13 -4.09
N VAL A 36 11.86 -5.86 -4.41
CA VAL A 36 11.17 -4.72 -3.76
C VAL A 36 10.35 -3.93 -4.76
N VAL A 37 10.87 -3.72 -5.96
CA VAL A 37 10.16 -3.00 -7.02
C VAL A 37 10.37 -3.71 -8.34
N HIS A 38 9.28 -3.92 -9.09
CA HIS A 38 9.31 -4.63 -10.36
C HIS A 38 8.51 -3.87 -11.42
N ARG A 39 9.11 -3.67 -12.60
CA ARG A 39 8.49 -3.13 -13.81
C ARG A 39 7.73 -1.81 -13.60
N VAL A 40 8.39 -0.83 -12.97
CA VAL A 40 7.87 0.54 -12.96
C VAL A 40 7.68 0.97 -14.41
N THR A 41 6.44 1.30 -14.77
CA THR A 41 6.05 1.56 -16.14
C THR A 41 5.39 2.93 -16.23
N SER A 42 5.83 3.76 -17.16
CA SER A 42 5.14 5.00 -17.54
C SER A 42 4.31 4.79 -18.79
N TYR A 43 3.14 5.42 -18.82
CA TYR A 43 2.21 5.31 -19.92
C TYR A 43 1.98 6.67 -20.56
N SER A 44 2.09 6.74 -21.87
CA SER A 44 1.72 7.91 -22.67
C SER A 44 0.20 7.98 -22.89
N LYS A 45 -0.27 9.09 -23.48
CA LYS A 45 -1.68 9.19 -23.93
C LYS A 45 -2.05 8.10 -24.94
N LYS A 46 -1.10 7.69 -25.79
CA LYS A 46 -1.31 6.57 -26.71
C LYS A 46 -1.68 5.28 -25.96
N ALA A 47 -1.00 5.02 -24.84
CA ALA A 47 -1.23 3.81 -24.05
C ALA A 47 -2.59 3.74 -23.37
N LEU A 48 -3.15 4.88 -22.92
CA LEU A 48 -4.33 4.90 -22.04
C LEU A 48 -5.52 5.72 -22.54
N TRP A 49 -5.31 6.68 -23.44
CA TRP A 49 -6.27 7.76 -23.67
C TRP A 49 -6.74 7.89 -25.12
N ASP A 50 -5.85 7.84 -26.11
CA ASP A 50 -6.18 8.28 -27.47
C ASP A 50 -7.33 7.46 -28.10
N ALA A 51 -7.32 6.13 -27.91
CA ALA A 51 -8.42 5.26 -28.35
C ALA A 51 -9.73 5.52 -27.60
N VAL A 52 -9.66 5.79 -26.30
CA VAL A 52 -10.83 6.09 -25.45
C VAL A 52 -11.46 7.42 -25.87
N LYS A 53 -10.64 8.42 -26.18
CA LYS A 53 -11.11 9.72 -26.68
C LYS A 53 -11.90 9.56 -27.98
N VAL A 54 -11.33 8.87 -28.97
CA VAL A 54 -12.01 8.61 -30.26
C VAL A 54 -13.34 7.90 -30.04
N TRP A 55 -13.38 6.89 -29.17
CA TRP A 55 -14.61 6.19 -28.82
C TRP A 55 -15.67 7.13 -28.21
N PHE A 56 -15.28 7.97 -27.27
CA PHE A 56 -16.20 8.92 -26.64
C PHE A 56 -16.73 9.99 -27.60
N GLU A 57 -15.94 10.35 -28.61
CA GLU A 57 -16.31 11.28 -29.69
C GLU A 57 -17.15 10.61 -30.81
N GLY A 58 -17.54 9.35 -30.65
CA GLY A 58 -18.45 8.64 -31.56
C GLY A 58 -17.79 7.55 -32.42
N GLY A 59 -16.50 7.31 -32.24
CA GLY A 59 -15.78 6.21 -32.87
C GLY A 59 -16.11 4.83 -32.29
N PHE A 60 -15.44 3.81 -32.80
CA PHE A 60 -15.61 2.43 -32.34
C PHE A 60 -15.21 2.23 -30.87
N PRO A 61 -15.83 1.28 -30.15
CA PRO A 61 -15.47 0.97 -28.77
C PRO A 61 -13.99 0.63 -28.59
N ALA A 62 -13.34 1.30 -27.65
CA ALA A 62 -11.96 0.99 -27.28
C ALA A 62 -11.88 -0.38 -26.59
N GLY A 63 -10.83 -1.15 -26.86
CA GLY A 63 -10.65 -2.50 -26.30
C GLY A 63 -10.41 -2.54 -24.78
N GLY A 64 -10.00 -1.42 -24.19
CA GLY A 64 -9.72 -1.27 -22.75
C GLY A 64 -8.32 -1.74 -22.30
N GLY A 65 -7.65 -2.59 -23.08
CA GLY A 65 -6.26 -2.98 -22.83
C GLY A 65 -5.29 -1.81 -23.02
N ILE A 66 -4.19 -1.84 -22.27
CA ILE A 66 -3.11 -0.85 -22.40
C ILE A 66 -2.33 -1.08 -23.70
N ASP A 67 -2.20 -0.05 -24.55
CA ASP A 67 -1.34 -0.12 -25.74
C ASP A 67 0.14 -0.10 -25.33
N SER A 68 0.79 -1.26 -25.48
CA SER A 68 2.18 -1.50 -25.11
C SER A 68 3.17 -0.63 -25.89
N SER A 69 2.82 -0.16 -27.09
CA SER A 69 3.67 0.75 -27.86
C SER A 69 3.76 2.16 -27.26
N GLY A 70 2.81 2.51 -26.39
CA GLY A 70 2.83 3.74 -25.60
C GLY A 70 3.36 3.56 -24.17
N ALA A 71 3.84 2.36 -23.81
CA ALA A 71 4.35 2.02 -22.49
C ALA A 71 5.88 2.03 -22.46
N TYR A 72 6.45 2.56 -21.39
CA TYR A 72 7.90 2.60 -21.17
C TYR A 72 8.25 1.98 -19.81
N ILE A 73 8.98 0.87 -19.83
CA ILE A 73 9.44 0.18 -18.62
C ILE A 73 10.77 0.79 -18.21
N HIS A 74 10.82 1.35 -17.01
CA HIS A 74 12.01 1.97 -16.44
C HIS A 74 13.07 0.92 -16.13
N LYS A 75 14.34 1.29 -16.35
CA LYS A 75 15.48 0.45 -15.98
C LYS A 75 16.05 0.87 -14.63
N PHE A 76 16.38 -0.10 -13.80
CA PHE A 76 17.00 0.16 -12.50
C PHE A 76 18.53 0.17 -12.60
N PRO A 77 19.19 1.20 -12.03
CA PRO A 77 20.65 1.28 -12.02
C PRO A 77 21.31 0.38 -10.95
N GLY A 78 20.50 -0.36 -10.18
CA GLY A 78 20.95 -1.12 -9.01
C GLY A 78 21.44 -0.26 -7.85
N LYS A 79 21.19 1.05 -7.88
CA LYS A 79 21.48 1.99 -6.81
C LYS A 79 20.21 2.29 -6.04
N GLY A 80 20.32 2.50 -4.73
CA GLY A 80 19.20 2.80 -3.86
C GLY A 80 19.60 2.73 -2.39
N GLY A 81 18.60 2.69 -1.52
CA GLY A 81 18.77 2.52 -0.09
C GLY A 81 17.46 2.75 0.64
N ALA A 82 17.51 2.65 1.97
CA ALA A 82 16.41 3.04 2.83
C ALA A 82 16.80 4.28 3.64
N THR A 83 15.79 5.07 3.99
CA THR A 83 15.91 6.23 4.88
C THR A 83 15.45 5.90 6.30
N TRP A 84 15.59 4.63 6.71
CA TRP A 84 15.15 4.17 8.02
C TRP A 84 15.97 4.83 9.12
N GLN A 85 15.29 5.28 10.15
CA GLN A 85 15.83 6.00 11.29
C GLN A 85 15.20 5.43 12.56
N ILE A 86 15.96 5.38 13.64
CA ILE A 86 15.43 5.00 14.97
C ILE A 86 15.41 6.26 15.82
N TYR A 87 14.23 6.61 16.34
CA TYR A 87 13.99 7.83 17.11
C TYR A 87 12.74 7.71 17.98
N THR A 88 12.63 8.54 19.01
CA THR A 88 11.41 8.68 19.82
C THR A 88 10.48 9.73 19.19
N PRO A 89 9.15 9.69 19.45
CA PRO A 89 8.21 10.64 18.86
C PRO A 89 8.55 12.13 19.10
N GLN A 90 9.23 12.43 20.22
CA GLN A 90 9.65 13.78 20.59
C GLN A 90 10.94 14.24 19.90
N THR A 91 11.63 13.35 19.18
CA THR A 91 12.91 13.66 18.53
C THR A 91 12.73 14.64 17.36
N PRO A 92 13.37 15.82 17.38
CA PRO A 92 13.32 16.76 16.26
C PRO A 92 13.88 16.15 14.97
N ASN A 93 13.33 16.52 13.81
CA ASN A 93 13.72 15.95 12.51
C ASN A 93 15.24 15.97 12.24
N LYS A 94 15.94 17.05 12.62
CA LYS A 94 17.39 17.19 12.43
C LYS A 94 18.23 16.27 13.32
N GLN A 95 17.64 15.68 14.35
CA GLN A 95 18.31 14.80 15.32
C GLN A 95 17.97 13.32 15.10
N LYS A 96 17.16 12.99 14.09
CA LYS A 96 16.82 11.61 13.77
C LYS A 96 18.03 10.90 13.16
N VAL A 97 18.47 9.83 13.83
CA VAL A 97 19.68 9.10 13.48
C VAL A 97 19.33 7.96 12.51
N PRO A 98 19.99 7.86 11.34
CA PRO A 98 19.75 6.79 10.38
C PRO A 98 20.29 5.45 10.87
N ILE A 99 19.68 4.36 10.41
CA ILE A 99 20.27 3.03 10.48
C ILE A 99 21.42 2.96 9.47
N ALA A 100 22.49 2.25 9.83
CA ALA A 100 23.58 1.88 8.92
C ALA A 100 23.10 0.85 7.87
N TRP A 101 22.05 1.17 7.10
CA TRP A 101 21.29 0.25 6.24
C TRP A 101 22.18 -0.54 5.28
N LYS A 102 23.18 0.14 4.70
CA LYS A 102 24.12 -0.46 3.75
C LYS A 102 25.06 -1.51 4.37
N SER A 103 25.12 -1.61 5.70
CA SER A 103 25.92 -2.65 6.38
C SER A 103 25.34 -4.05 6.16
N PHE A 104 24.02 -4.19 5.99
CA PHE A 104 23.37 -5.49 5.83
C PHE A 104 22.47 -5.59 4.58
N ALA A 105 22.19 -4.47 3.91
CA ALA A 105 21.31 -4.42 2.74
C ALA A 105 22.02 -3.78 1.54
N ASN A 106 22.47 -4.61 0.59
CA ASN A 106 23.09 -4.15 -0.64
C ASN A 106 22.02 -3.97 -1.74
N PRO A 107 21.71 -2.73 -2.16
CA PRO A 107 20.78 -2.49 -3.26
C PRO A 107 21.34 -3.07 -4.56
N VAL A 108 20.47 -3.67 -5.37
CA VAL A 108 20.86 -4.30 -6.64
C VAL A 108 19.73 -4.24 -7.66
N ALA A 109 20.09 -4.20 -8.94
CA ALA A 109 19.18 -4.54 -10.03
C ALA A 109 19.28 -6.05 -10.25
N LEU A 110 18.24 -6.80 -9.85
CA LEU A 110 18.19 -8.26 -10.04
C LEU A 110 18.08 -8.62 -11.52
N ASP A 111 17.40 -7.76 -12.28
CA ASP A 111 17.41 -7.68 -13.73
C ASP A 111 17.20 -6.21 -14.13
N PRO A 112 17.27 -5.84 -15.43
CA PRO A 112 17.12 -4.44 -15.85
C PRO A 112 15.86 -3.73 -15.34
N SER A 113 14.78 -4.46 -15.06
CA SER A 113 13.46 -3.95 -14.65
C SER A 113 13.06 -4.35 -13.23
N THR A 114 13.96 -4.94 -12.43
CA THR A 114 13.68 -5.38 -11.07
C THR A 114 14.74 -4.86 -10.09
N PHE A 115 14.30 -4.06 -9.13
CA PHE A 115 15.10 -3.61 -8.01
C PHE A 115 14.87 -4.48 -6.77
N GLY A 116 15.94 -4.74 -6.04
CA GLY A 116 15.90 -5.51 -4.82
C GLY A 116 17.10 -5.32 -3.91
N TYR A 117 17.19 -6.17 -2.90
CA TYR A 117 18.30 -6.24 -1.96
C TYR A 117 18.97 -7.60 -1.97
N LYS A 118 20.31 -7.60 -1.98
CA LYS A 118 21.16 -8.69 -1.52
C LYS A 118 21.49 -8.45 -0.06
N TRP A 119 21.19 -9.41 0.80
CA TRP A 119 21.37 -9.26 2.24
C TRP A 119 22.70 -9.85 2.72
N ASP A 120 23.33 -9.21 3.71
CA ASP A 120 24.49 -9.77 4.40
C ASP A 120 24.03 -10.92 5.32
N GLN A 121 24.43 -12.14 4.98
CA GLN A 121 23.98 -13.36 5.64
C GLN A 121 24.46 -13.50 7.08
N GLN A 122 25.46 -12.73 7.51
CA GLN A 122 25.96 -12.74 8.88
C GLN A 122 25.15 -11.81 9.79
N LEU A 123 24.45 -10.83 9.21
CA LEU A 123 23.70 -9.82 9.95
C LEU A 123 22.18 -10.04 9.90
N VAL A 124 21.68 -10.74 8.88
CA VAL A 124 20.25 -11.09 8.75
C VAL A 124 20.00 -12.54 9.12
N SER A 125 18.77 -12.86 9.52
CA SER A 125 18.32 -14.24 9.74
C SER A 125 17.40 -14.70 8.60
N ARG A 126 17.41 -16.00 8.28
CA ARG A 126 16.54 -16.59 7.26
C ARG A 126 15.69 -17.69 7.87
N TYR A 127 14.42 -17.73 7.49
CA TYR A 127 13.49 -18.76 7.92
C TYR A 127 12.38 -18.92 6.89
N ASP A 128 11.64 -20.03 6.98
CA ASP A 128 10.47 -20.28 6.14
C ASP A 128 9.22 -20.13 7.00
N SER A 129 8.31 -19.26 6.56
CA SER A 129 6.98 -19.07 7.14
C SER A 129 5.95 -19.88 6.37
N LYS A 130 4.70 -19.92 6.87
CA LYS A 130 3.60 -20.57 6.14
C LYS A 130 3.31 -19.85 4.81
N GLU A 131 3.61 -18.55 4.77
CA GLU A 131 3.39 -17.64 3.66
C GLU A 131 4.57 -17.63 2.67
N GLY A 132 5.70 -18.26 3.04
CA GLY A 132 6.87 -18.41 2.20
C GLY A 132 8.21 -18.09 2.89
N PRO A 133 9.31 -18.19 2.13
CA PRO A 133 10.65 -17.92 2.64
C PRO A 133 10.85 -16.43 2.94
N LEU A 134 11.37 -16.15 4.13
CA LEU A 134 11.60 -14.80 4.64
C LEU A 134 13.06 -14.58 5.04
N VAL A 135 13.46 -13.31 4.99
CA VAL A 135 14.66 -12.78 5.65
C VAL A 135 14.23 -11.80 6.72
N ALA A 136 14.65 -12.02 7.96
CA ALA A 136 14.47 -11.10 9.08
C ALA A 136 15.65 -10.13 9.15
N LEU A 137 15.34 -8.85 9.25
CA LEU A 137 16.31 -7.79 9.48
C LEU A 137 16.87 -7.85 10.91
N PRO A 138 18.04 -7.23 11.18
CA PRO A 138 18.56 -7.14 12.53
C PRO A 138 17.59 -6.42 13.47
N GLU A 139 17.49 -6.92 14.71
CA GLU A 139 16.64 -6.31 15.75
C GLU A 139 17.42 -5.34 16.64
N PHE A 140 18.71 -5.57 16.86
CA PHE A 140 19.50 -4.86 17.88
C PHE A 140 20.51 -3.90 17.26
N TYR A 141 20.53 -2.68 17.79
CA TYR A 141 21.37 -1.61 17.29
C TYR A 141 22.05 -0.86 18.43
N ARG A 142 23.24 -0.33 18.16
CA ARG A 142 23.97 0.61 19.01
C ARG A 142 24.26 1.88 18.22
N GLN A 143 24.05 3.04 18.82
CA GLN A 143 24.41 4.29 18.18
C GLN A 143 25.93 4.45 18.16
N VAL A 144 26.49 4.69 16.98
CA VAL A 144 27.93 4.94 16.80
C VAL A 144 28.11 6.23 16.00
N THR A 145 29.27 6.85 16.13
CA THR A 145 29.67 8.00 15.30
C THR A 145 30.91 7.58 14.52
N PRO A 146 30.76 6.99 13.32
CA PRO A 146 31.90 6.66 12.48
C PRO A 146 32.60 7.95 12.03
N ASN A 147 33.84 7.80 11.55
CA ASN A 147 34.84 8.83 11.16
C ASN A 147 34.34 10.10 10.41
N ASN A 148 33.08 10.19 10.01
CA ASN A 148 32.42 11.32 9.34
C ASN A 148 31.58 12.21 10.29
N ASN A 149 31.69 12.08 11.62
CA ASN A 149 30.95 12.86 12.64
C ASN A 149 29.42 12.83 12.54
N LYS A 150 28.84 11.87 11.80
CA LYS A 150 27.39 11.65 11.75
C LYS A 150 27.08 10.37 12.49
N ALA A 151 26.23 10.47 13.51
CA ALA A 151 25.77 9.29 14.21
C ALA A 151 24.95 8.39 13.27
N GLU A 152 25.05 7.09 13.50
CA GLU A 152 24.20 6.06 12.89
C GLU A 152 23.91 4.93 13.88
N TRP A 153 22.83 4.19 13.64
CA TRP A 153 22.52 2.97 14.36
C TRP A 153 23.20 1.79 13.65
N ALA A 154 24.29 1.30 14.24
CA ALA A 154 25.00 0.12 13.76
C ALA A 154 24.40 -1.16 14.37
N VAL A 155 24.32 -2.22 13.55
CA VAL A 155 23.85 -3.53 13.99
C VAL A 155 24.80 -4.10 15.03
N ILE A 156 24.25 -4.69 16.10
CA ILE A 156 25.01 -5.44 17.10
C ILE A 156 24.39 -6.82 17.31
N ARG A 157 25.18 -7.77 17.84
CA ARG A 157 24.65 -9.10 18.16
C ARG A 157 23.83 -9.01 19.45
N PRO A 158 22.84 -9.90 19.64
CA PRO A 158 22.08 -9.97 20.90
C PRO A 158 22.97 -10.12 22.14
N ALA A 159 24.11 -10.82 22.02
CA ALA A 159 25.06 -11.01 23.11
C ALA A 159 25.85 -9.74 23.49
N ASP A 160 25.90 -8.74 22.60
CA ASP A 160 26.61 -7.47 22.84
C ASP A 160 25.67 -6.38 23.43
N VAL A 161 24.41 -6.74 23.68
CA VAL A 161 23.41 -5.87 24.30
C VAL A 161 23.57 -5.96 25.81
N PRO A 162 23.74 -4.83 26.53
CA PRO A 162 23.87 -4.83 27.98
C PRO A 162 22.65 -5.47 28.65
N ALA A 163 22.87 -6.41 29.58
CA ALA A 163 21.79 -7.16 30.22
C ALA A 163 20.85 -6.25 31.02
N GLU A 164 21.42 -5.22 31.66
CA GLU A 164 20.73 -4.16 32.40
C GLU A 164 19.80 -3.31 31.53
N SER A 165 19.95 -3.33 30.19
CA SER A 165 19.07 -2.59 29.28
C SER A 165 17.65 -3.15 29.21
N GLY A 166 17.47 -4.44 29.57
CA GLY A 166 16.21 -5.16 29.42
C GLY A 166 15.74 -5.34 27.97
N LEU A 167 16.50 -4.89 26.96
CA LEU A 167 16.10 -4.91 25.55
C LEU A 167 15.88 -6.34 25.03
N SER A 168 16.73 -7.30 25.42
CA SER A 168 16.61 -8.71 25.02
C SER A 168 15.34 -9.37 25.56
N GLU A 169 14.91 -8.97 26.76
CA GLU A 169 13.68 -9.48 27.40
C GLU A 169 12.42 -8.74 26.98
N TYR A 170 12.55 -7.56 26.36
CA TYR A 170 11.40 -6.80 25.90
C TYR A 170 10.53 -7.62 24.93
N ARG A 171 9.21 -7.57 25.13
CA ARG A 171 8.23 -8.22 24.26
C ARG A 171 7.37 -7.14 23.61
N PHE A 172 7.40 -7.09 22.29
CA PHE A 172 6.51 -6.22 21.54
C PHE A 172 5.10 -6.79 21.61
N HIS A 173 4.19 -6.00 22.19
CA HIS A 173 2.79 -6.33 22.25
C HIS A 173 2.02 -5.44 21.28
N ARG A 174 0.95 -5.99 20.68
CA ARG A 174 -0.02 -5.17 19.97
C ARG A 174 -0.58 -4.15 20.98
N PRO A 175 -0.56 -2.84 20.69
CA PRO A 175 -1.16 -1.85 21.56
C PRO A 175 -2.62 -2.22 21.84
N LYS A 176 -3.06 -2.10 23.08
CA LYS A 176 -4.50 -2.12 23.38
C LYS A 176 -5.09 -0.91 22.67
N LYS A 177 -5.90 -1.18 21.65
CA LYS A 177 -6.68 -0.15 20.98
C LYS A 177 -8.13 -0.34 21.43
N ASP A 178 -8.78 0.77 21.75
CA ASP A 178 -10.22 0.76 21.94
C ASP A 178 -10.89 0.27 20.64
N ARG A 179 -12.11 -0.27 20.77
CA ARG A 179 -12.90 -0.64 19.61
C ARG A 179 -13.03 0.62 18.74
N PRO A 180 -12.59 0.59 17.47
CA PRO A 180 -12.71 1.77 16.63
C PRO A 180 -14.19 2.12 16.47
N GLU A 181 -14.50 3.41 16.60
CA GLU A 181 -15.82 3.92 16.28
C GLU A 181 -16.16 3.59 14.82
N PRO A 182 -17.46 3.35 14.50
CA PRO A 182 -17.89 3.17 13.13
C PRO A 182 -17.42 4.33 12.24
N TYR A 183 -16.81 3.99 11.10
CA TYR A 183 -16.69 4.95 10.02
C TYR A 183 -18.09 5.17 9.45
N VAL A 184 -18.57 6.41 9.47
CA VAL A 184 -19.91 6.78 8.98
C VAL A 184 -19.83 8.02 8.11
N THR A 185 -20.67 8.07 7.09
CA THR A 185 -20.85 9.25 6.25
C THR A 185 -21.89 10.19 6.86
N PRO A 186 -21.87 11.50 6.55
CA PRO A 186 -22.89 12.44 6.99
C PRO A 186 -24.31 11.94 6.74
N ASP A 187 -25.17 12.07 7.75
CA ASP A 187 -26.56 11.62 7.70
C ASP A 187 -27.58 12.77 7.57
N ASP A 188 -27.09 14.01 7.45
CA ASP A 188 -27.95 15.18 7.25
C ASP A 188 -28.84 15.00 5.99
N PRO A 189 -30.17 15.16 6.09
CA PRO A 189 -31.10 15.02 4.96
C PRO A 189 -30.84 15.96 3.77
N LYS A 190 -30.08 17.04 3.96
CA LYS A 190 -29.67 18.00 2.93
C LYS A 190 -28.27 17.72 2.39
N SER A 191 -27.56 16.72 2.91
CA SER A 191 -26.22 16.37 2.45
C SER A 191 -26.24 15.75 1.05
N CYS A 192 -25.10 15.83 0.36
CA CYS A 192 -24.86 15.18 -0.93
C CYS A 192 -25.02 13.65 -0.88
N TRP A 193 -25.04 13.05 0.32
CA TRP A 193 -25.29 11.62 0.52
C TRP A 193 -26.76 11.25 0.36
N LYS A 194 -27.67 12.22 0.51
CA LYS A 194 -29.13 12.01 0.53
C LYS A 194 -29.86 12.64 -0.67
N LYS A 195 -29.25 13.60 -1.38
CA LYS A 195 -29.86 14.27 -2.54
C LYS A 195 -28.84 14.50 -3.67
N PRO A 196 -29.05 13.94 -4.89
CA PRO A 196 -30.15 13.03 -5.27
C PRO A 196 -30.20 11.74 -4.46
N GLY A 197 -29.04 11.30 -3.95
CA GLY A 197 -28.94 10.17 -3.05
C GLY A 197 -28.83 8.81 -3.76
N PRO A 198 -28.81 7.71 -3.00
CA PRO A 198 -28.73 6.37 -3.56
C PRO A 198 -30.03 5.95 -4.24
N VAL A 199 -29.91 5.09 -5.26
CA VAL A 199 -31.05 4.49 -5.96
C VAL A 199 -31.44 3.12 -5.40
N ALA A 200 -30.55 2.45 -4.66
CA ALA A 200 -30.84 1.18 -4.00
C ALA A 200 -29.97 0.97 -2.75
N GLY A 201 -30.49 0.20 -1.79
CA GLY A 201 -29.82 -0.16 -0.54
C GLY A 201 -30.66 0.17 0.71
N PRO A 202 -30.11 0.01 1.92
CA PRO A 202 -28.74 -0.46 2.19
C PRO A 202 -28.52 -1.92 1.81
N PHE A 203 -27.28 -2.24 1.45
CA PHE A 203 -26.75 -3.58 1.35
C PHE A 203 -25.59 -3.75 2.33
N GLN A 204 -25.23 -5.01 2.63
CA GLN A 204 -24.14 -5.33 3.53
C GLN A 204 -23.16 -6.32 2.91
N ALA A 205 -21.88 -6.10 3.18
CA ALA A 205 -20.79 -7.04 2.92
C ALA A 205 -20.05 -7.36 4.23
N TYR A 206 -19.44 -8.54 4.28
CA TYR A 206 -18.82 -9.11 5.49
C TYR A 206 -17.38 -9.53 5.20
N PRO A 207 -16.42 -8.58 5.14
CA PRO A 207 -15.01 -8.91 4.93
C PRO A 207 -14.44 -9.76 6.07
N GLY A 208 -13.36 -10.48 5.77
CA GLY A 208 -12.66 -11.37 6.71
C GLY A 208 -11.94 -10.66 7.87
N ASP A 209 -11.94 -9.32 7.89
CA ASP A 209 -11.42 -8.51 8.98
C ASP A 209 -12.38 -8.40 10.19
N GLY A 210 -13.57 -9.01 10.08
CA GLY A 210 -14.60 -8.98 11.12
C GLY A 210 -15.42 -7.69 11.14
N SER A 211 -15.31 -6.86 10.11
CA SER A 211 -16.18 -5.70 9.92
C SER A 211 -17.46 -6.03 9.15
N VAL A 212 -18.45 -5.15 9.26
CA VAL A 212 -19.62 -5.10 8.41
C VAL A 212 -19.57 -3.79 7.65
N VAL A 213 -19.57 -3.90 6.32
CA VAL A 213 -19.57 -2.77 5.39
C VAL A 213 -20.99 -2.57 4.90
N THR A 214 -21.57 -1.38 5.16
CA THR A 214 -22.86 -0.98 4.62
C THR A 214 -22.66 -0.07 3.41
N TYR A 215 -23.29 -0.41 2.29
CA TYR A 215 -23.15 0.32 1.04
C TYR A 215 -24.50 0.48 0.34
N TYR A 216 -24.56 1.44 -0.57
CA TYR A 216 -25.72 1.73 -1.40
C TYR A 216 -25.28 1.88 -2.85
N TRP A 217 -26.21 1.72 -3.79
CA TRP A 217 -25.95 1.98 -5.20
C TRP A 217 -26.33 3.41 -5.54
N TYR A 218 -25.41 4.13 -6.16
CA TYR A 218 -25.62 5.48 -6.66
C TYR A 218 -25.52 5.47 -8.18
N ARG A 219 -26.28 6.35 -8.84
CA ARG A 219 -25.95 6.76 -10.20
C ARG A 219 -24.56 7.39 -10.15
N PHE A 220 -23.66 7.01 -11.07
CA PHE A 220 -22.26 7.38 -10.97
C PHE A 220 -22.06 8.89 -10.80
N ALA A 221 -22.74 9.70 -11.62
CA ALA A 221 -22.72 11.15 -11.57
C ALA A 221 -23.29 11.79 -10.28
N ASP A 222 -24.13 11.06 -9.55
CA ASP A 222 -24.81 11.55 -8.34
C ASP A 222 -24.13 11.07 -7.04
N GLN A 223 -22.98 10.39 -7.14
CA GLN A 223 -22.20 10.02 -5.98
C GLN A 223 -21.64 11.27 -5.28
N PRO A 224 -21.44 11.26 -3.94
CA PRO A 224 -21.00 12.42 -3.17
C PRO A 224 -19.73 13.09 -3.70
N ALA A 225 -18.75 12.30 -4.18
CA ALA A 225 -17.51 12.82 -4.74
C ALA A 225 -17.72 13.69 -5.98
N LEU A 226 -18.62 13.30 -6.89
CA LEU A 226 -18.87 14.06 -8.12
C LEU A 226 -19.79 15.27 -7.90
N LEU A 227 -20.69 15.20 -6.92
CA LEU A 227 -21.46 16.37 -6.48
C LEU A 227 -20.57 17.46 -5.85
N ASN A 228 -19.37 17.12 -5.40
CA ASN A 228 -18.40 18.05 -4.80
C ASN A 228 -17.14 18.26 -5.68
N ALA A 229 -17.22 17.94 -6.98
CA ALA A 229 -16.09 18.03 -7.91
C ALA A 229 -16.13 19.30 -8.79
N ASP A 230 -16.91 20.31 -8.43
CA ASP A 230 -17.11 21.56 -9.19
C ASP A 230 -17.54 21.36 -10.67
N LEU A 231 -18.20 20.23 -10.95
CA LEU A 231 -18.75 19.92 -12.26
C LEU A 231 -20.10 20.59 -12.46
N THR A 232 -20.29 21.21 -13.62
CA THR A 232 -21.62 21.64 -14.05
C THR A 232 -22.55 20.44 -14.24
N ASP A 233 -23.87 20.68 -14.21
CA ASP A 233 -24.86 19.63 -14.44
C ASP A 233 -24.63 18.93 -15.77
N ARG A 234 -24.30 19.68 -16.82
CA ARG A 234 -23.98 19.14 -18.15
C ARG A 234 -22.76 18.23 -18.13
N GLU A 235 -21.68 18.63 -17.47
CA GLU A 235 -20.46 17.82 -17.40
C GLU A 235 -20.69 16.52 -16.62
N ARG A 236 -21.53 16.55 -15.57
CA ARG A 236 -21.92 15.34 -14.82
C ARG A 236 -22.73 14.38 -15.69
N GLU A 237 -23.67 14.90 -16.47
CA GLU A 237 -24.45 14.09 -17.43
C GLU A 237 -23.57 13.50 -18.55
N ASP A 238 -22.63 14.28 -19.09
CA ASP A 238 -21.66 13.80 -20.08
C ASP A 238 -20.74 12.71 -19.49
N LEU A 239 -20.37 12.83 -18.21
CA LEU A 239 -19.59 11.83 -17.49
C LEU A 239 -20.40 10.55 -17.25
N GLN A 240 -21.67 10.67 -16.87
CA GLN A 240 -22.58 9.53 -16.72
C GLN A 240 -22.65 8.73 -18.03
N ALA A 241 -22.87 9.39 -19.16
CA ALA A 241 -22.97 8.75 -20.47
C ALA A 241 -21.67 7.99 -20.83
N LYS A 242 -20.51 8.53 -20.48
CA LYS A 242 -19.21 7.85 -20.67
C LYS A 242 -19.07 6.61 -19.79
N VAL A 243 -19.50 6.68 -18.52
CA VAL A 243 -19.44 5.55 -17.59
C VAL A 243 -20.37 4.43 -18.02
N GLU A 244 -21.57 4.74 -18.49
CA GLU A 244 -22.48 3.74 -19.06
C GLU A 244 -21.87 3.02 -20.27
N LYS A 245 -21.19 3.76 -21.16
CA LYS A 245 -20.43 3.17 -22.27
C LYS A 245 -19.33 2.24 -21.75
N ILE A 246 -18.58 2.65 -20.72
CA ILE A 246 -17.55 1.81 -20.09
C ILE A 246 -18.17 0.54 -19.51
N HIS A 247 -19.17 0.63 -18.64
CA HIS A 247 -19.74 -0.54 -17.96
C HIS A 247 -20.34 -1.56 -18.93
N ARG A 248 -20.89 -1.12 -20.08
CA ARG A 248 -21.44 -2.00 -21.11
C ARG A 248 -20.38 -2.73 -21.94
N THR A 249 -19.19 -2.16 -22.08
CA THR A 249 -18.14 -2.68 -22.98
C THR A 249 -16.98 -3.32 -22.24
N TRP A 250 -16.62 -2.77 -21.07
CA TRP A 250 -15.47 -3.18 -20.27
C TRP A 250 -15.91 -4.01 -19.07
N ALA A 251 -16.20 -5.29 -19.33
CA ALA A 251 -16.58 -6.27 -18.31
C ALA A 251 -15.37 -6.76 -17.49
N LYS A 252 -15.63 -7.17 -16.24
CA LYS A 252 -14.60 -7.56 -15.25
C LYS A 252 -13.80 -8.81 -15.61
N ASP A 253 -14.26 -9.60 -16.57
CA ASP A 253 -13.73 -10.90 -16.99
C ASP A 253 -12.77 -10.80 -18.19
N ARG A 254 -12.18 -9.61 -18.40
CA ARG A 254 -11.22 -9.35 -19.47
C ARG A 254 -9.83 -9.05 -18.93
N ASP A 255 -8.82 -9.31 -19.77
CA ASP A 255 -7.43 -9.03 -19.47
C ASP A 255 -7.05 -7.60 -19.89
N TYR A 256 -7.14 -6.66 -18.94
CA TYR A 256 -6.77 -5.25 -19.17
C TYR A 256 -5.28 -4.97 -18.97
N LEU A 257 -4.65 -5.75 -18.10
CA LEU A 257 -3.23 -5.67 -17.77
C LEU A 257 -2.54 -6.95 -18.20
N ALA A 258 -1.28 -6.84 -18.60
CA ALA A 258 -0.46 -8.01 -18.87
C ALA A 258 -0.31 -8.86 -17.59
N PRO A 259 -0.23 -10.20 -17.71
CA PRO A 259 -0.02 -11.07 -16.56
C PRO A 259 1.29 -10.74 -15.84
N PRO A 260 1.39 -11.01 -14.53
CA PRO A 260 2.62 -10.76 -13.79
C PRO A 260 3.76 -11.61 -14.34
N THR A 261 4.94 -11.01 -14.51
CA THR A 261 6.16 -11.71 -14.93
C THR A 261 6.93 -12.30 -13.76
N LEU A 262 6.59 -11.94 -12.53
CA LEU A 262 7.15 -12.47 -11.28
C LEU A 262 6.05 -12.61 -10.23
N GLY A 263 6.16 -13.67 -9.42
CA GLY A 263 5.25 -13.91 -8.30
C GLY A 263 3.84 -14.34 -8.73
N LYS A 264 2.90 -14.22 -7.79
CA LYS A 264 1.47 -14.46 -8.00
C LYS A 264 0.71 -13.19 -7.64
N LEU A 265 -0.48 -13.01 -8.20
CA LEU A 265 -1.36 -11.90 -7.84
C LEU A 265 -1.84 -12.06 -6.39
N ALA A 266 -1.99 -10.93 -5.71
CA ALA A 266 -2.73 -10.89 -4.46
C ALA A 266 -4.23 -11.05 -4.75
N GLU A 267 -4.94 -11.73 -3.85
CA GLU A 267 -6.39 -11.84 -3.93
C GLU A 267 -7.05 -10.67 -3.19
N ILE A 268 -8.14 -10.17 -3.75
CA ILE A 268 -9.06 -9.28 -3.05
C ILE A 268 -10.04 -10.18 -2.28
N ASP A 269 -10.39 -9.81 -1.06
CA ASP A 269 -11.43 -10.50 -0.30
C ASP A 269 -12.72 -10.57 -1.16
N PRO A 270 -13.24 -11.78 -1.48
CA PRO A 270 -14.41 -11.93 -2.34
C PRO A 270 -15.65 -11.16 -1.84
N ALA A 271 -15.76 -10.91 -0.53
CA ALA A 271 -16.85 -10.11 0.04
C ALA A 271 -16.84 -8.65 -0.44
N LEU A 272 -15.72 -8.15 -0.96
CA LEU A 272 -15.58 -6.81 -1.52
C LEU A 272 -15.97 -6.71 -3.00
N ILE A 273 -16.26 -7.84 -3.66
CA ILE A 273 -16.72 -7.88 -5.06
C ILE A 273 -18.23 -8.07 -5.05
N VAL A 274 -18.97 -6.97 -5.21
CA VAL A 274 -20.44 -6.97 -5.15
C VAL A 274 -21.07 -7.02 -6.54
N THR A 275 -22.25 -7.63 -6.64
CA THR A 275 -23.01 -7.71 -7.89
C THR A 275 -24.04 -6.58 -7.97
N PRO A 276 -24.14 -5.84 -9.08
CA PRO A 276 -25.20 -4.86 -9.29
C PRO A 276 -26.59 -5.49 -9.19
N PRO A 277 -27.55 -4.83 -8.53
CA PRO A 277 -28.97 -5.17 -8.66
C PRO A 277 -29.42 -5.09 -10.12
N ALA A 278 -30.46 -5.84 -10.45
CA ALA A 278 -31.02 -5.86 -11.80
C ALA A 278 -31.38 -4.44 -12.27
N GLY A 279 -30.90 -4.06 -13.46
CA GLY A 279 -31.10 -2.74 -14.05
C GLY A 279 -30.07 -1.69 -13.62
N LEU A 280 -29.14 -2.02 -12.71
CA LEU A 280 -28.08 -1.13 -12.24
C LEU A 280 -26.68 -1.54 -12.76
N GLU A 281 -26.62 -2.41 -13.78
CA GLU A 281 -25.36 -2.94 -14.31
C GLU A 281 -24.50 -1.87 -15.01
N ALA A 282 -25.14 -0.86 -15.60
CA ALA A 282 -24.46 0.21 -16.33
C ALA A 282 -24.78 1.59 -15.75
N GLY A 283 -23.75 2.38 -15.45
CA GLY A 283 -23.90 3.75 -14.96
C GLY A 283 -24.13 3.89 -13.46
N TYR A 284 -24.08 2.79 -12.69
CA TYR A 284 -24.25 2.80 -11.23
C TYR A 284 -23.05 2.17 -10.53
N VAL A 285 -22.75 2.65 -9.33
CA VAL A 285 -21.62 2.18 -8.52
C VAL A 285 -22.01 1.98 -7.06
N PRO A 286 -21.43 0.98 -6.38
CA PRO A 286 -21.61 0.80 -4.95
C PRO A 286 -20.74 1.80 -4.18
N ILE A 287 -21.33 2.53 -3.23
CA ILE A 287 -20.65 3.48 -2.35
C ILE A 287 -20.85 3.08 -0.90
N VAL A 288 -19.74 2.90 -0.18
CA VAL A 288 -19.73 2.59 1.26
C VAL A 288 -20.16 3.83 2.05
N THR A 289 -21.11 3.64 2.97
CA THR A 289 -21.63 4.70 3.85
C THR A 289 -21.37 4.43 5.33
N ARG A 290 -21.08 3.16 5.67
CA ARG A 290 -20.69 2.78 7.03
C ARG A 290 -19.77 1.57 7.03
N GLN A 291 -18.78 1.55 7.91
CA GLN A 291 -18.00 0.36 8.27
C GLN A 291 -17.82 0.31 9.78
N ALA A 292 -18.16 -0.82 10.40
CA ALA A 292 -17.94 -1.05 11.82
C ALA A 292 -17.57 -2.50 12.10
N ALA A 293 -16.96 -2.78 13.25
CA ALA A 293 -16.81 -4.16 13.72
C ALA A 293 -18.19 -4.83 13.83
N LYS A 294 -18.29 -6.09 13.41
CA LYS A 294 -19.48 -6.92 13.55
C LYS A 294 -19.90 -6.98 15.01
N GLU A 295 -21.19 -6.77 15.26
CA GLU A 295 -21.80 -6.92 16.59
C GLU A 295 -21.95 -8.39 16.98
#